data_AF-M1BIT6-F1
#
_entry.id   AF-M1BIT6-F1
#
_cell.length_a   1.000
_cell.length_b   1.000
_cell.length_c   1.000
_cell.angle_alpha   90.00
_cell.angle_beta   90.00
_cell.angle_gamma   90.00
#
_symmetry.space_group_name_H-M   'P 1'
#
loop_
_entity.id
_entity.type
_entity.pdbx_description
1 polymer ?
#
loop_
_entity_poly.entity_id
_entity_poly.type
_entity_poly.pdbx_seq_one_letter_code
_entity_poly.pdbx_strand_id
1 'polypeptide(L)'
;MEAINILYFLSSIWILSRVSAQHTIPANQPLTDGSTIISSDGKFKLEFFSPGTSGKRYLGILFNKVTVQTVVWVANRDNPLNDTSSALNLTRQGILTLLNGSGRIIWSSNSTRHGKNPVAQLLDSGNLVVRDAAEDKPQNYLWQSFDNPGDPALPGMKVGINLKTGFHRSLSSWKSTNDPSRGQFTWTFDTGGFVQTFIMNGSIELYRARQWNGRVFPNAPSSDTSWNGYNYTYLSDPNEISFMYELTDSSIIARVVMQLNGFLQLSEWNNQTQNWDDVVSAPADNCDIYGQCHSYGLCNSGNSPICRCLDKFEPKDPTEWARGNWSGGCVRKTAILNCQKEVKFFKYQGIKLPDTRFSWYSGGVTLNACEELCLRNCSCMAYANPDITGTNEDCLLWFDELMDIREFGATGQDIYVKLDSSELGNSSTGKVKKLRISLPLAALGLFLVLCLIMYIRQKKKNQQYFRKGRRPRISEMLCTKERKDKELDLPLFDFETISHTTNNFSLNNKLGEGGFGPVYKGMLEDGQEIAVKRLSRYSAQGTDEFKNEVIFIAKLQHRNLVKLLGCCIQAEKRCWFMSTCQIIAWIGSFLIGGHCLIGLSASILLMELLADFSIFIKTQDCG
;
A
#
# COMPACT_ATOMS: atom_id res chain seq x y z
N MET A 1 -0.12 -49.26 -59.76
CA MET A 1 -0.91 -48.04 -59.41
C MET A 1 -0.65 -47.57 -57.98
N GLU A 2 -0.32 -48.45 -57.03
CA GLU A 2 -0.09 -48.07 -55.62
C GLU A 2 1.18 -47.23 -55.38
N ALA A 3 2.26 -47.48 -56.13
CA ALA A 3 3.51 -46.70 -55.99
C ALA A 3 3.36 -45.22 -56.43
N ILE A 4 2.44 -44.93 -57.35
CA ILE A 4 2.20 -43.55 -57.84
C ILE A 4 1.44 -42.75 -56.79
N ASN A 5 0.50 -43.37 -56.06
CA ASN A 5 -0.27 -42.71 -55.00
C ASN A 5 0.58 -42.38 -53.76
N ILE A 6 1.61 -43.17 -53.46
CA ILE A 6 2.56 -42.87 -52.36
C ILE A 6 3.44 -41.66 -52.71
N LEU A 7 3.81 -41.48 -53.97
CA LEU A 7 4.56 -40.31 -54.44
C LEU A 7 3.74 -39.01 -54.39
N TYR A 8 2.44 -39.06 -54.70
CA TYR A 8 1.54 -37.91 -54.52
C TYR A 8 1.24 -37.62 -53.04
N PHE A 9 1.16 -38.64 -52.18
CA PHE A 9 0.98 -38.46 -50.74
C PHE A 9 2.24 -37.87 -50.09
N LEU A 10 3.43 -38.34 -50.46
CA LEU A 10 4.70 -37.78 -50.00
C LEU A 10 4.97 -36.39 -50.57
N SER A 11 4.59 -36.09 -51.83
CA SER A 11 4.68 -34.73 -52.37
C SER A 11 3.70 -33.77 -51.68
N SER A 12 2.51 -34.23 -51.28
CA SER A 12 1.56 -33.43 -50.50
C SER A 12 2.06 -33.16 -49.05
N ILE A 13 2.83 -34.07 -48.46
CA ILE A 13 3.49 -33.88 -47.16
C ILE A 13 4.71 -32.94 -47.29
N TRP A 14 5.39 -32.91 -48.44
CA TRP A 14 6.42 -31.92 -48.77
C TRP A 14 5.85 -30.53 -49.11
N ILE A 15 4.60 -30.43 -49.57
CA ILE A 15 3.89 -29.15 -49.77
C ILE A 15 3.29 -28.63 -48.44
N LEU A 16 3.01 -29.51 -47.48
CA LEU A 16 2.57 -29.14 -46.13
C LEU A 16 3.71 -28.87 -45.14
N SER A 17 4.98 -29.00 -45.57
CA SER A 17 6.14 -28.59 -44.77
C SER A 17 6.65 -27.23 -45.24
N ARG A 18 6.40 -26.21 -44.40
CA ARG A 18 6.80 -24.78 -44.48
C ARG A 18 5.78 -23.81 -45.09
N VAL A 19 4.59 -23.70 -44.50
CA VAL A 19 4.10 -22.34 -44.18
C VAL A 19 4.81 -21.93 -42.89
N SER A 20 6.11 -21.66 -43.01
CA SER A 20 6.81 -20.97 -41.93
C SER A 20 6.20 -19.58 -41.86
N ALA A 21 5.71 -19.18 -40.70
CA ALA A 21 5.34 -17.79 -40.50
C ALA A 21 6.50 -16.90 -40.96
N GLN A 22 6.22 -16.00 -41.91
CA GLN A 22 7.20 -15.05 -42.38
C GLN A 22 7.42 -14.05 -41.24
N HIS A 23 8.61 -14.07 -40.64
CA HIS A 23 9.02 -13.17 -39.55
C HIS A 23 9.89 -12.01 -40.05
N THR A 24 10.19 -11.98 -41.35
CA THR A 24 11.06 -10.99 -42.00
C THR A 24 10.45 -10.37 -43.26
N ILE A 25 10.78 -9.11 -43.50
CA ILE A 25 10.51 -8.36 -44.75
C ILE A 25 11.84 -8.13 -45.46
N PRO A 26 12.12 -8.86 -46.54
CA PRO A 26 13.27 -8.58 -47.39
C PRO A 26 13.11 -7.25 -48.12
N ALA A 27 14.24 -6.64 -48.50
CA ALA A 27 14.20 -5.44 -49.33
C ALA A 27 13.48 -5.70 -50.67
N ASN A 28 12.64 -4.75 -51.08
CA ASN A 28 11.79 -4.82 -52.29
C ASN A 28 10.72 -5.92 -52.30
N GLN A 29 10.40 -6.54 -51.16
CA GLN A 29 9.24 -7.41 -51.00
C GLN A 29 8.25 -6.73 -50.05
N PRO A 30 7.34 -5.88 -50.57
CA PRO A 30 6.45 -5.11 -49.73
C PRO A 30 5.41 -5.98 -49.02
N LEU A 31 5.10 -5.62 -47.78
CA LEU A 31 3.97 -6.18 -47.03
C LEU A 31 2.72 -5.35 -47.35
N THR A 32 1.76 -5.93 -48.06
CA THR A 32 0.50 -5.26 -48.41
C THR A 32 -0.55 -5.43 -47.31
N ASP A 33 -1.56 -4.58 -47.32
CA ASP A 33 -2.76 -4.79 -46.52
C ASP A 33 -3.36 -6.19 -46.76
N GLY A 34 -3.82 -6.85 -45.70
CA GLY A 34 -4.27 -8.24 -45.67
C GLY A 34 -3.17 -9.28 -45.42
N SER A 35 -1.89 -8.90 -45.49
CA SER A 35 -0.77 -9.77 -45.13
C SER A 35 -0.30 -9.53 -43.70
N THR A 36 0.27 -10.56 -43.08
CA THR A 36 0.72 -10.53 -41.68
C THR A 36 2.12 -11.13 -41.55
N ILE A 37 2.90 -10.58 -40.61
CA ILE A 37 4.18 -11.13 -40.17
C ILE A 37 4.06 -11.51 -38.72
N ILE A 38 4.54 -12.68 -38.35
CA ILE A 38 4.42 -13.20 -36.98
C ILE A 38 5.82 -13.42 -36.42
N SER A 39 6.04 -13.08 -35.15
CA SER A 39 7.29 -13.39 -34.45
C SER A 39 7.54 -14.90 -34.43
N SER A 40 8.79 -15.32 -34.23
CA SER A 40 9.19 -16.73 -34.30
C SER A 40 8.47 -17.59 -33.26
N ASP A 41 8.21 -17.04 -32.07
CA ASP A 41 7.46 -17.70 -30.98
C ASP A 41 5.92 -17.60 -31.12
N GLY A 42 5.44 -16.88 -32.14
CA GLY A 42 4.02 -16.66 -32.38
C GLY A 42 3.34 -15.71 -31.40
N LYS A 43 4.07 -14.95 -30.56
CA LYS A 43 3.50 -14.04 -29.54
C LYS A 43 3.02 -12.72 -30.12
N PHE A 44 3.72 -12.19 -31.11
CA PHE A 44 3.42 -10.91 -31.74
C PHE A 44 3.14 -11.07 -33.23
N LYS A 45 2.30 -10.18 -33.77
CA LYS A 45 2.07 -10.05 -35.20
C LYS A 45 2.08 -8.60 -35.65
N LEU A 46 2.60 -8.34 -36.84
CA LEU A 46 2.56 -7.06 -37.54
C LEU A 46 1.53 -7.15 -38.67
N GLU A 47 0.54 -6.27 -38.67
CA GLU A 47 -0.50 -6.23 -39.70
C GLU A 47 -1.11 -4.83 -39.85
N PHE A 48 -1.90 -4.67 -40.91
CA PHE A 48 -2.78 -3.52 -41.10
C PHE A 48 -4.09 -3.72 -40.35
N PHE A 49 -4.51 -2.74 -39.56
CA PHE A 49 -5.71 -2.82 -38.74
C PHE A 49 -6.52 -1.51 -38.76
N SER A 50 -7.77 -1.62 -38.30
CA SER A 50 -8.68 -0.49 -38.09
C SER A 50 -9.17 -0.51 -36.63
N PRO A 51 -8.89 0.53 -35.84
CA PRO A 51 -9.43 0.65 -34.49
C PRO A 51 -10.95 0.90 -34.54
N GLY A 52 -11.71 0.01 -33.89
CA GLY A 52 -13.16 0.07 -33.75
C GLY A 52 -13.89 0.36 -35.07
N THR A 53 -14.68 1.43 -35.10
CA THR A 53 -15.51 1.81 -36.26
C THR A 53 -14.95 2.99 -37.07
N SER A 54 -13.69 3.37 -36.86
CA SER A 54 -13.10 4.57 -37.46
C SER A 54 -13.04 4.55 -39.00
N GLY A 55 -12.99 3.37 -39.61
CA GLY A 55 -12.75 3.20 -41.05
C GLY A 55 -11.35 3.66 -41.50
N LYS A 56 -10.49 4.11 -40.58
CA LYS A 56 -9.10 4.46 -40.84
C LYS A 56 -8.22 3.23 -40.76
N ARG A 57 -7.14 3.21 -41.54
CA ARG A 57 -6.17 2.11 -41.59
C ARG A 57 -4.84 2.53 -40.98
N TYR A 58 -4.26 1.62 -40.21
CA TYR A 58 -2.98 1.79 -39.53
C TYR A 58 -2.15 0.53 -39.65
N LEU A 59 -0.83 0.68 -39.70
CA LEU A 59 0.11 -0.42 -39.53
C LEU A 59 0.50 -0.50 -38.05
N GLY A 60 0.32 -1.68 -37.44
CA GLY A 60 0.65 -1.87 -36.04
C GLY A 60 1.11 -3.27 -35.68
N ILE A 61 1.74 -3.36 -34.51
CA ILE A 61 2.12 -4.63 -33.88
C ILE A 61 1.05 -4.95 -32.84
N LEU A 62 0.61 -6.20 -32.78
CA LEU A 62 -0.40 -6.69 -31.86
C LEU A 62 0.07 -7.97 -31.17
N PHE A 63 -0.51 -8.26 -30.01
CA PHE A 63 -0.45 -9.62 -29.48
C PHE A 63 -1.23 -10.58 -30.38
N ASN A 64 -0.62 -11.70 -30.74
CA ASN A 64 -1.21 -12.69 -31.65
C ASN A 64 -2.08 -13.72 -30.90
N LYS A 65 -1.72 -14.07 -29.67
CA LYS A 65 -2.42 -15.08 -28.84
C LYS A 65 -3.48 -14.50 -27.89
N VAL A 66 -3.61 -13.18 -27.84
CA VAL A 66 -4.61 -12.47 -27.01
C VAL A 66 -5.89 -12.32 -27.83
N THR A 67 -7.03 -12.76 -27.29
CA THR A 67 -8.31 -12.81 -28.01
C THR A 67 -8.92 -11.43 -28.26
N VAL A 68 -8.70 -10.50 -27.32
CA VAL A 68 -9.07 -9.09 -27.50
C VAL A 68 -7.97 -8.40 -28.31
N GLN A 69 -8.36 -7.73 -29.39
CA GLN A 69 -7.42 -7.00 -30.24
C GLN A 69 -6.61 -5.99 -29.41
N THR A 70 -5.36 -6.34 -29.12
CA THR A 70 -4.48 -5.53 -28.28
C THR A 70 -3.27 -5.08 -29.07
N VAL A 71 -3.29 -3.81 -29.46
CA VAL A 71 -2.22 -3.15 -30.21
C VAL A 71 -1.14 -2.69 -29.24
N VAL A 72 0.12 -2.96 -29.58
CA VAL A 72 1.29 -2.62 -28.75
C VAL A 72 2.20 -1.58 -29.40
N TRP A 73 2.03 -1.32 -30.70
CA TRP A 73 2.76 -0.29 -31.41
C TRP A 73 2.04 0.11 -32.70
N VAL A 74 2.11 1.37 -33.10
CA VAL A 74 1.48 1.90 -34.32
C VAL A 74 2.45 2.81 -35.07
N ALA A 75 2.75 2.50 -36.33
CA ALA A 75 3.70 3.26 -37.13
C ALA A 75 3.17 4.66 -37.47
N ASN A 76 1.98 4.71 -38.10
CA ASN A 76 1.40 5.91 -38.68
C ASN A 76 0.29 6.49 -37.79
N ARG A 77 0.51 6.52 -36.47
CA ARG A 77 -0.52 6.87 -35.48
C ARG A 77 -1.17 8.25 -35.70
N ASP A 78 -0.39 9.23 -36.15
CA ASP A 78 -0.87 10.60 -36.40
C ASP A 78 -1.24 10.85 -37.87
N ASN A 79 -0.95 9.89 -38.77
CA ASN A 79 -1.18 10.01 -40.21
C ASN A 79 -1.92 8.76 -40.73
N PRO A 80 -3.23 8.64 -40.49
CA PRO A 80 -4.01 7.47 -40.90
C PRO A 80 -4.10 7.31 -42.42
N LEU A 81 -4.26 6.06 -42.85
CA LEU A 81 -4.59 5.68 -44.21
C LEU A 81 -6.11 5.64 -44.42
N ASN A 82 -6.56 5.90 -45.65
CA ASN A 82 -7.98 5.99 -46.00
C ASN A 82 -8.50 4.78 -46.77
N ASP A 83 -7.63 3.87 -47.21
CA ASP A 83 -7.95 2.72 -48.02
C ASP A 83 -7.05 1.53 -47.64
N THR A 84 -7.31 0.38 -48.27
CA THR A 84 -6.55 -0.87 -48.11
C THR A 84 -5.51 -1.07 -49.22
N SER A 85 -5.23 -0.05 -50.04
CA SER A 85 -4.27 -0.15 -51.17
C SER A 85 -2.83 0.16 -50.72
N SER A 86 -2.57 0.04 -49.42
CA SER A 86 -1.32 0.41 -48.78
C SER A 86 -0.31 -0.74 -48.70
N ALA A 87 0.96 -0.35 -48.65
CA ALA A 87 2.07 -1.28 -48.55
C ALA A 87 3.21 -0.72 -47.69
N LEU A 88 3.75 -1.57 -46.81
CA LEU A 88 5.00 -1.32 -46.11
C LEU A 88 6.15 -1.87 -46.93
N ASN A 89 7.09 -1.01 -47.33
CA ASN A 89 8.23 -1.37 -48.15
C ASN A 89 9.55 -1.11 -47.41
N LEU A 90 10.51 -2.02 -47.55
CA LEU A 90 11.89 -1.83 -47.10
C LEU A 90 12.78 -1.50 -48.30
N THR A 91 13.43 -0.34 -48.26
CA THR A 91 14.37 0.08 -49.31
C THR A 91 15.70 -0.66 -49.20
N ARG A 92 16.48 -0.68 -50.29
CA ARG A 92 17.84 -1.26 -50.30
C ARG A 92 18.80 -0.56 -49.34
N GLN A 93 18.49 0.67 -48.94
CA GLN A 93 19.23 1.45 -47.97
C GLN A 93 18.88 1.12 -46.52
N GLY A 94 17.83 0.33 -46.26
CA GLY A 94 17.39 -0.04 -44.91
C GLY A 94 16.40 0.96 -44.30
N ILE A 95 15.57 1.59 -45.14
CA ILE A 95 14.53 2.52 -44.69
C ILE A 95 13.17 1.83 -44.87
N LEU A 96 12.39 1.72 -43.79
CA LEU A 96 10.99 1.33 -43.86
C LEU A 96 10.15 2.52 -44.32
N THR A 97 9.29 2.30 -45.30
CA THR A 97 8.40 3.30 -45.90
C THR A 97 7.00 2.74 -46.01
N LEU A 98 6.03 3.46 -45.46
CA LEU A 98 4.61 3.14 -45.58
C LEU A 98 4.02 3.98 -46.72
N LEU A 99 3.52 3.31 -47.75
CA LEU A 99 2.96 3.93 -48.95
C LEU A 99 1.43 3.81 -48.94
N ASN A 100 0.74 4.83 -49.45
CA ASN A 100 -0.69 4.75 -49.80
C ASN A 100 -0.90 4.17 -51.21
N GLY A 101 -2.16 3.97 -51.62
CA GLY A 101 -2.50 3.46 -52.96
C GLY A 101 -1.99 4.30 -54.13
N SER A 102 -1.67 5.58 -53.92
CA SER A 102 -1.04 6.46 -54.93
C SER A 102 0.49 6.40 -54.96
N GLY A 103 1.13 5.61 -54.09
CA GLY A 103 2.58 5.55 -53.95
C GLY A 103 3.20 6.71 -53.15
N ARG A 104 2.39 7.51 -52.45
CA ARG A 104 2.87 8.57 -51.57
C ARG A 104 3.31 7.98 -50.23
N ILE A 105 4.45 8.45 -49.73
CA ILE A 105 4.97 8.11 -48.40
C ILE A 105 4.10 8.79 -47.32
N ILE A 106 3.53 7.99 -46.44
CA ILE A 106 2.71 8.40 -45.29
C ILE A 106 3.51 8.35 -44.00
N TRP A 107 4.45 7.42 -43.90
CA TRP A 107 5.36 7.28 -42.78
C TRP A 107 6.68 6.66 -43.24
N SER A 108 7.79 7.01 -42.58
CA SER A 108 9.09 6.39 -42.82
C SER A 108 9.91 6.29 -41.54
N SER A 109 10.73 5.25 -41.43
CA SER A 109 11.72 5.14 -40.37
C SER A 109 12.86 6.13 -40.56
N ASN A 110 13.31 6.77 -39.49
CA ASN A 110 14.54 7.56 -39.53
C ASN A 110 15.75 6.63 -39.33
N SER A 111 16.66 6.57 -40.29
CA SER A 111 17.94 5.88 -40.12
C SER A 111 19.09 6.78 -40.53
N THR A 112 20.15 6.80 -39.73
CA THR A 112 21.36 7.57 -39.98
C THR A 112 22.42 6.79 -40.75
N ARG A 113 22.23 5.46 -40.90
CA ARG A 113 23.18 4.54 -41.53
C ARG A 113 22.47 3.75 -42.62
N HIS A 114 23.22 3.41 -43.67
CA HIS A 114 22.72 2.58 -44.75
C HIS A 114 23.12 1.12 -44.54
N GLY A 115 22.15 0.22 -44.69
CA GLY A 115 22.41 -1.22 -44.73
C GLY A 115 23.07 -1.64 -46.03
N LYS A 116 23.82 -2.74 -46.00
CA LYS A 116 24.37 -3.42 -47.18
C LYS A 116 23.35 -4.39 -47.77
N ASN A 117 22.73 -5.19 -46.91
CA ASN A 117 21.69 -6.15 -47.25
C ASN A 117 20.63 -6.13 -46.14
N PRO A 118 19.83 -5.05 -46.08
CA PRO A 118 18.93 -4.84 -44.96
C PRO A 118 17.71 -5.77 -45.03
N VAL A 119 17.27 -6.20 -43.85
CA VAL A 119 16.03 -6.93 -43.62
C VAL A 119 15.30 -6.29 -42.44
N ALA A 120 13.98 -6.23 -42.51
CA ALA A 120 13.16 -5.88 -41.35
C ALA A 120 12.67 -7.17 -40.69
N GLN A 121 12.73 -7.25 -39.37
CA GLN A 121 12.39 -8.45 -38.61
C GLN A 121 11.54 -8.10 -37.40
N LEU A 122 10.44 -8.85 -37.20
CA LEU A 122 9.69 -8.79 -35.95
C LEU A 122 10.30 -9.79 -34.96
N LEU A 123 10.87 -9.29 -33.86
CA LEU A 123 11.46 -10.12 -32.80
C LEU A 123 10.39 -10.66 -31.84
N ASP A 124 10.75 -11.70 -31.09
CA ASP A 124 9.88 -12.31 -30.07
C ASP A 124 9.61 -11.37 -28.87
N SER A 125 10.40 -10.32 -28.70
CA SER A 125 10.11 -9.23 -27.77
C SER A 125 8.99 -8.29 -28.24
N GLY A 126 8.55 -8.40 -29.49
CA GLY A 126 7.64 -7.46 -30.14
C GLY A 126 8.34 -6.26 -30.76
N ASN A 127 9.68 -6.18 -30.69
CA ASN A 127 10.44 -5.12 -31.35
C ASN A 127 10.57 -5.41 -32.85
N LEU A 128 10.01 -4.53 -33.70
CA LEU A 128 10.30 -4.51 -35.13
C LEU A 128 11.62 -3.77 -35.36
N VAL A 129 12.60 -4.47 -35.94
CA VAL A 129 13.96 -3.94 -36.17
C VAL A 129 14.32 -3.96 -37.65
N VAL A 130 15.18 -3.04 -38.06
CA VAL A 130 15.87 -3.08 -39.36
C VAL A 130 17.35 -3.32 -39.11
N ARG A 131 17.91 -4.33 -39.76
CA ARG A 131 19.31 -4.74 -39.59
C ARG A 131 19.86 -5.33 -40.88
N ASP A 132 21.17 -5.45 -40.98
CA ASP A 132 21.77 -6.23 -42.06
C ASP A 132 21.57 -7.73 -41.81
N ALA A 133 21.22 -8.50 -42.86
CA ALA A 133 20.89 -9.92 -42.72
C ALA A 133 22.04 -10.78 -42.18
N ALA A 134 23.29 -10.33 -42.34
CA ALA A 134 24.48 -10.99 -41.82
C ALA A 134 24.85 -10.58 -40.38
N GLU A 135 24.11 -9.62 -39.79
CA GLU A 135 24.36 -9.09 -38.46
C GLU A 135 23.12 -9.19 -37.57
N ASP A 136 23.24 -9.89 -36.45
CA ASP A 136 22.16 -10.06 -35.46
C ASP A 136 22.39 -9.26 -34.17
N LYS A 137 23.45 -8.45 -34.11
CA LYS A 137 23.81 -7.71 -32.89
C LYS A 137 22.91 -6.48 -32.69
N PRO A 138 22.23 -6.32 -31.53
CA PRO A 138 21.33 -5.19 -31.29
C PRO A 138 21.96 -3.80 -31.43
N GLN A 139 23.26 -3.66 -31.15
CA GLN A 139 23.96 -2.38 -31.28
C GLN A 139 24.09 -1.88 -32.73
N ASN A 140 23.90 -2.79 -33.69
CA ASN A 140 24.06 -2.53 -35.11
C ASN A 140 22.73 -2.36 -35.85
N TYR A 141 21.61 -2.35 -35.12
CA TYR A 141 20.31 -2.04 -35.73
C TYR A 141 20.36 -0.66 -36.41
N LEU A 142 19.81 -0.61 -37.62
CA LEU A 142 19.65 0.60 -38.41
C LEU A 142 18.46 1.42 -37.92
N TRP A 143 17.45 0.73 -37.39
CA TRP A 143 16.24 1.31 -36.79
C TRP A 143 15.55 0.27 -35.90
N GLN A 144 14.80 0.72 -34.89
CA GLN A 144 13.95 -0.14 -34.07
C GLN A 144 12.68 0.57 -33.59
N SER A 145 11.58 -0.18 -33.52
CA SER A 145 10.29 0.31 -33.02
C SER A 145 10.32 0.72 -31.56
N PHE A 146 11.14 0.05 -30.74
CA PHE A 146 11.28 0.34 -29.31
C PHE A 146 11.84 1.74 -29.01
N ASP A 147 12.45 2.43 -29.98
CA ASP A 147 12.84 3.82 -29.81
C ASP A 147 11.68 4.80 -29.96
N ASN A 148 10.54 4.38 -30.52
CA ASN A 148 9.37 5.23 -30.76
C ASN A 148 8.11 4.63 -30.13
N PRO A 149 7.97 4.65 -28.79
CA PRO A 149 6.82 4.12 -28.10
C PRO A 149 5.47 4.72 -28.50
N GLY A 150 4.43 3.91 -28.36
CA GLY A 150 3.03 4.34 -28.34
C GLY A 150 2.53 4.57 -26.92
N ASP A 151 1.40 3.96 -26.61
CA ASP A 151 0.77 3.94 -25.28
C ASP A 151 1.33 2.86 -24.35
N PRO A 152 1.77 1.66 -24.79
CA PRO A 152 2.42 0.71 -23.91
C PRO A 152 3.94 0.65 -24.05
N ALA A 153 4.58 0.30 -22.94
CA ALA A 153 5.92 -0.28 -22.89
C ALA A 153 5.82 -1.80 -22.72
N LEU A 154 6.59 -2.53 -23.52
CA LEU A 154 6.72 -3.99 -23.46
C LEU A 154 7.95 -4.41 -22.63
N PRO A 155 8.05 -5.70 -22.23
CA PRO A 155 9.26 -6.20 -21.60
C PRO A 155 10.51 -5.99 -22.47
N GLY A 156 11.60 -5.52 -21.87
CA GLY A 156 12.85 -5.17 -22.56
C GLY A 156 12.84 -3.82 -23.29
N MET A 157 11.74 -3.07 -23.25
CA MET A 157 11.64 -1.74 -23.84
C MET A 157 12.14 -0.67 -22.86
N LYS A 158 12.93 0.29 -23.37
CA LYS A 158 13.40 1.44 -22.59
C LYS A 158 12.45 2.62 -22.69
N VAL A 159 12.00 3.14 -21.55
CA VAL A 159 11.30 4.42 -21.42
C VAL A 159 12.22 5.36 -20.66
N GLY A 160 12.51 6.54 -21.19
CA GLY A 160 13.53 7.41 -20.62
C GLY A 160 14.12 8.43 -21.59
N ILE A 161 15.28 8.97 -21.23
CA ILE A 161 15.96 10.04 -21.95
C ILE A 161 17.40 9.64 -22.24
N ASN A 162 17.81 9.77 -23.49
CA ASN A 162 19.21 9.75 -23.86
C ASN A 162 19.81 11.15 -23.67
N LEU A 163 20.64 11.33 -22.64
CA LEU A 163 21.19 12.62 -22.24
C LEU A 163 22.17 13.21 -23.27
N LYS A 164 22.81 12.37 -24.10
CA LYS A 164 23.73 12.84 -25.15
C LYS A 164 23.02 13.46 -26.34
N THR A 165 21.90 12.85 -26.75
CA THR A 165 21.15 13.26 -27.96
C THR A 165 19.94 14.12 -27.62
N GLY A 166 19.52 14.17 -26.36
CA GLY A 166 18.26 14.78 -25.95
C GLY A 166 17.04 14.00 -26.44
N PHE A 167 17.18 12.72 -26.79
CA PHE A 167 16.06 11.92 -27.31
C PHE A 167 15.19 11.37 -26.17
N HIS A 168 13.89 11.69 -26.20
CA HIS A 168 12.91 11.27 -25.19
C HIS A 168 12.06 10.09 -25.68
N ARG A 169 12.18 8.94 -25.02
CA ARG A 169 11.25 7.81 -25.13
C ARG A 169 10.17 7.96 -24.06
N SER A 170 9.04 8.54 -24.42
CA SER A 170 7.88 8.76 -23.53
C SER A 170 6.69 7.94 -23.99
N LEU A 171 5.89 7.45 -23.03
CA LEU A 171 4.60 6.85 -23.36
C LEU A 171 3.54 7.93 -23.50
N SER A 172 2.60 7.74 -24.43
CA SER A 172 1.48 8.66 -24.61
C SER A 172 0.22 7.88 -24.91
N SER A 173 -0.86 8.21 -24.21
CA SER A 173 -2.16 7.57 -24.42
C SER A 173 -2.59 7.70 -25.88
N TRP A 174 -3.54 6.86 -26.28
CA TRP A 174 -4.34 7.16 -27.47
C TRP A 174 -5.20 8.41 -27.22
N LYS A 175 -5.74 8.97 -28.30
CA LYS A 175 -6.66 10.11 -28.20
C LYS A 175 -8.08 9.65 -27.85
N SER A 176 -8.48 8.49 -28.36
CA SER A 176 -9.72 7.82 -27.98
C SER A 176 -9.63 6.32 -28.28
N THR A 177 -10.64 5.53 -27.93
CA THR A 177 -10.71 4.09 -28.22
C THR A 177 -10.66 3.78 -29.73
N ASN A 178 -11.04 4.73 -30.59
CA ASN A 178 -11.06 4.59 -32.05
C ASN A 178 -9.97 5.39 -32.76
N ASP A 179 -9.11 6.11 -32.02
CA ASP A 179 -8.10 7.01 -32.58
C ASP A 179 -6.75 6.87 -31.85
N PRO A 180 -5.78 6.15 -32.46
CA PRO A 180 -4.47 5.91 -31.87
C PRO A 180 -3.50 7.10 -31.95
N SER A 181 -3.92 8.23 -32.54
CA SER A 181 -3.11 9.45 -32.54
C SER A 181 -2.75 9.87 -31.11
N ARG A 182 -1.74 10.74 -30.99
CA ARG A 182 -1.21 11.14 -29.69
C ARG A 182 -2.29 11.77 -28.81
N GLY A 183 -2.57 11.14 -27.68
CA GLY A 183 -3.52 11.59 -26.68
C GLY A 183 -2.95 12.64 -25.73
N GLN A 184 -3.76 13.02 -24.76
CA GLN A 184 -3.47 14.11 -23.82
C GLN A 184 -2.56 13.67 -22.66
N PHE A 185 -2.55 12.38 -22.32
CA PHE A 185 -1.80 11.87 -21.18
C PHE A 185 -0.45 11.31 -21.59
N THR A 186 0.59 11.67 -20.86
CA THR A 186 1.97 11.21 -21.16
C THR A 186 2.72 10.83 -19.90
N TRP A 187 3.55 9.80 -19.98
CA TRP A 187 4.53 9.49 -18.94
C TRP A 187 5.91 9.93 -19.41
N THR A 188 6.52 10.84 -18.65
CA THR A 188 7.79 11.47 -19.01
C THR A 188 8.75 11.51 -17.83
N PHE A 189 10.03 11.64 -18.16
CA PHE A 189 11.10 11.89 -17.22
C PHE A 189 11.41 13.39 -17.17
N ASP A 190 11.69 13.89 -15.98
CA ASP A 190 12.14 15.24 -15.73
C ASP A 190 13.58 15.21 -15.21
N THR A 191 14.40 16.10 -15.75
CA THR A 191 15.83 16.26 -15.41
C THR A 191 16.14 17.68 -14.94
N GLY A 192 15.14 18.44 -14.48
CA GLY A 192 15.30 19.82 -14.02
C GLY A 192 16.08 19.95 -12.70
N GLY A 193 16.12 18.86 -11.92
CA GLY A 193 17.01 18.69 -10.77
C GLY A 193 17.34 17.21 -10.60
N PHE A 194 17.17 16.66 -9.40
CA PHE A 194 17.24 15.19 -9.26
C PHE A 194 16.14 14.54 -10.10
N VAL A 195 16.47 13.44 -10.77
CA VAL A 195 15.62 12.84 -11.80
C VAL A 195 14.29 12.36 -11.21
N GLN A 196 13.20 12.71 -11.88
CA GLN A 196 11.84 12.31 -11.50
C GLN A 196 11.06 11.82 -12.72
N THR A 197 9.95 11.12 -12.47
CA THR A 197 8.99 10.81 -13.53
C THR A 197 7.61 11.31 -13.17
N PHE A 198 6.89 11.79 -14.20
CA PHE A 198 5.58 12.39 -14.06
C PHE A 198 4.60 11.79 -15.05
N ILE A 199 3.36 11.62 -14.61
CA ILE A 199 2.22 11.50 -15.52
C ILE A 199 1.65 12.91 -15.69
N MET A 200 1.59 13.34 -16.95
CA MET A 200 1.13 14.67 -17.34
C MET A 200 -0.23 14.56 -18.02
N ASN A 201 -1.07 15.56 -17.81
CA ASN A 201 -2.26 15.87 -18.58
C ASN A 201 -2.01 17.16 -19.36
N GLY A 202 -1.50 17.03 -20.59
CA GLY A 202 -0.93 18.17 -21.31
C GLY A 202 0.23 18.79 -20.52
N SER A 203 0.01 19.99 -19.98
CA SER A 203 1.01 20.71 -19.15
C SER A 203 0.77 20.59 -17.65
N ILE A 204 -0.27 19.86 -17.21
CA ILE A 204 -0.63 19.71 -15.80
C ILE A 204 -0.03 18.41 -15.26
N GLU A 205 0.69 18.45 -14.15
CA GLU A 205 1.17 17.28 -13.43
C GLU A 205 0.00 16.58 -12.72
N LEU A 206 -0.25 15.30 -13.03
CA LEU A 206 -1.25 14.50 -12.34
C LEU A 206 -0.65 13.65 -11.23
N TYR A 207 0.55 13.12 -11.48
CA TYR A 207 1.20 12.17 -10.60
C TYR A 207 2.70 12.36 -10.71
N ARG A 208 3.39 12.31 -9.57
CA ARG A 208 4.84 12.23 -9.51
C ARG A 208 5.24 10.92 -8.86
N ALA A 209 6.09 10.17 -9.53
CA ALA A 209 6.64 8.94 -9.01
C ALA A 209 7.59 9.19 -7.83
N ARG A 210 7.79 8.20 -6.97
CA ARG A 210 8.85 8.28 -5.94
C ARG A 210 10.23 8.38 -6.61
N GLN A 211 11.22 8.97 -5.96
CA GLN A 211 12.58 8.92 -6.50
C GLN A 211 13.08 7.47 -6.53
N TRP A 212 13.86 7.12 -7.56
CA TRP A 212 14.63 5.88 -7.52
C TRP A 212 15.64 5.99 -6.38
N ASN A 213 15.49 5.12 -5.38
CA ASN A 213 16.29 5.14 -4.15
C ASN A 213 17.33 4.00 -4.10
N GLY A 214 17.61 3.38 -5.25
CA GLY A 214 18.53 2.23 -5.35
C GLY A 214 17.92 0.87 -5.01
N ARG A 215 16.65 0.82 -4.53
CA ARG A 215 15.97 -0.44 -4.15
C ARG A 215 14.56 -0.58 -4.69
N VAL A 216 13.72 0.44 -4.65
CA VAL A 216 12.29 0.27 -4.93
C VAL A 216 11.93 1.01 -6.20
N PHE A 217 11.16 0.37 -7.08
CA PHE A 217 10.63 1.04 -8.26
C PHE A 217 9.72 2.20 -7.83
N PRO A 218 9.90 3.41 -8.38
CA PRO A 218 9.14 4.62 -8.10
C PRO A 218 7.61 4.50 -7.96
N ASN A 219 6.98 3.53 -8.64
CA ASN A 219 5.53 3.31 -8.65
C ASN A 219 5.14 1.91 -8.11
N ALA A 220 6.06 1.17 -7.49
CA ALA A 220 5.73 -0.13 -6.91
C ALA A 220 4.94 0.06 -5.61
N PRO A 221 3.82 -0.65 -5.42
CA PRO A 221 3.06 -0.65 -4.18
C PRO A 221 3.81 -1.35 -3.03
N SER A 222 4.83 -2.14 -3.33
CA SER A 222 5.62 -2.90 -2.36
C SER A 222 7.05 -2.40 -2.21
N SER A 223 7.63 -2.65 -1.04
CA SER A 223 9.05 -2.43 -0.71
C SER A 223 10.02 -3.43 -1.35
N ASP A 224 9.56 -4.24 -2.31
CA ASP A 224 10.31 -5.37 -2.85
C ASP A 224 10.58 -5.18 -4.35
N THR A 225 11.83 -5.41 -4.78
CA THR A 225 12.25 -5.33 -6.18
C THR A 225 11.60 -6.40 -7.05
N SER A 226 11.09 -7.47 -6.43
CA SER A 226 10.46 -8.59 -7.11
C SER A 226 8.98 -8.67 -6.75
N TRP A 227 8.14 -8.02 -7.54
CA TRP A 227 6.81 -8.60 -7.73
C TRP A 227 7.05 -9.94 -8.44
N ASN A 228 6.53 -11.05 -7.90
CA ASN A 228 6.72 -12.38 -8.48
C ASN A 228 6.44 -12.34 -9.99
N GLY A 229 7.47 -12.54 -10.83
CA GLY A 229 7.34 -12.46 -12.28
C GLY A 229 8.12 -11.33 -12.97
N TYR A 230 8.63 -10.33 -12.25
CA TYR A 230 9.21 -9.11 -12.84
C TYR A 230 10.58 -8.73 -12.29
N ASN A 231 11.48 -8.38 -13.20
CA ASN A 231 12.76 -7.74 -12.90
C ASN A 231 12.75 -6.31 -13.44
N TYR A 232 12.79 -5.33 -12.54
CA TYR A 232 12.85 -3.92 -12.91
C TYR A 232 14.29 -3.43 -12.98
N THR A 233 14.63 -2.69 -14.04
CA THR A 233 15.93 -2.05 -14.23
C THR A 233 15.74 -0.55 -14.37
N TYR A 234 16.42 0.21 -13.52
CA TYR A 234 16.52 1.66 -13.64
C TYR A 234 17.97 2.04 -13.88
N LEU A 235 18.25 2.54 -15.08
CA LEU A 235 19.56 3.06 -15.46
C LEU A 235 19.56 4.57 -15.23
N SER A 236 20.58 5.08 -14.56
CA SER A 236 20.82 6.51 -14.37
C SER A 236 22.31 6.77 -14.40
N ASP A 237 22.83 7.01 -15.60
CA ASP A 237 24.24 7.33 -15.83
C ASP A 237 24.37 8.63 -16.67
N PRO A 238 25.59 9.18 -16.84
CA PRO A 238 25.77 10.43 -17.59
C PRO A 238 25.34 10.40 -19.07
N ASN A 239 25.03 9.23 -19.63
CA ASN A 239 24.63 9.03 -21.02
C ASN A 239 23.13 8.79 -21.18
N GLU A 240 22.51 8.03 -20.27
CA GLU A 240 21.11 7.61 -20.36
C GLU A 240 20.48 7.50 -18.98
N ILE A 241 19.23 7.97 -18.91
CA ILE A 241 18.31 7.67 -17.83
C ILE A 241 17.17 6.87 -18.44
N SER A 242 16.95 5.64 -17.98
CA SER A 242 15.87 4.82 -18.54
C SER A 242 15.34 3.82 -17.54
N PHE A 243 14.03 3.64 -17.58
CA PHE A 243 13.33 2.51 -17.00
C PHE A 243 13.15 1.40 -18.04
N MET A 244 13.29 0.16 -17.58
CA MET A 244 12.98 -1.05 -18.32
C MET A 244 12.51 -2.12 -17.33
N TYR A 245 11.71 -3.05 -17.78
CA TYR A 245 11.39 -4.25 -17.01
C TYR A 245 11.50 -5.49 -17.88
N GLU A 246 11.83 -6.61 -17.26
CA GLU A 246 11.86 -7.93 -17.88
C GLU A 246 10.96 -8.89 -17.11
N LEU A 247 10.46 -9.91 -17.80
CA LEU A 247 9.65 -10.96 -17.18
C LEU A 247 10.56 -12.12 -16.79
N THR A 248 10.43 -12.61 -15.55
CA THR A 248 11.15 -13.80 -15.11
C THR A 248 10.51 -15.09 -15.62
N ASP A 249 9.22 -15.05 -15.94
CA ASP A 249 8.49 -16.12 -16.61
C ASP A 249 7.97 -15.64 -17.97
N SER A 250 8.45 -16.28 -19.04
CA SER A 250 8.03 -16.03 -20.42
C SER A 250 6.55 -16.34 -20.70
N SER A 251 5.90 -17.13 -19.85
CA SER A 251 4.47 -17.45 -19.95
C SER A 251 3.58 -16.25 -19.64
N ILE A 252 4.09 -15.29 -18.87
CA ILE A 252 3.39 -14.06 -18.51
C ILE A 252 3.27 -13.17 -19.76
N ILE A 253 2.07 -12.63 -19.95
CA ILE A 253 1.79 -11.60 -20.95
C ILE A 253 1.41 -10.35 -20.18
N ALA A 254 2.30 -9.37 -20.17
CA ALA A 254 2.14 -8.15 -19.40
C ALA A 254 2.57 -6.93 -20.22
N ARG A 255 1.98 -5.78 -19.90
CA ARG A 255 2.32 -4.47 -20.49
C ARG A 255 2.16 -3.37 -19.47
N VAL A 256 3.05 -2.37 -19.52
CA VAL A 256 2.84 -1.09 -18.83
C VAL A 256 2.19 -0.14 -19.82
N VAL A 257 0.98 0.34 -19.57
CA VAL A 257 0.20 1.14 -20.53
C VAL A 257 -0.22 2.48 -19.94
N MET A 258 -0.07 3.55 -20.73
CA MET A 258 -0.64 4.86 -20.45
C MET A 258 -2.09 4.90 -20.96
N GLN A 259 -3.05 4.82 -20.04
CA GLN A 259 -4.46 4.71 -20.37
C GLN A 259 -5.09 6.05 -20.79
N LEU A 260 -6.24 5.96 -21.46
CA LEU A 260 -7.05 7.11 -21.90
C LEU A 260 -7.59 7.98 -20.74
N ASN A 261 -7.61 7.46 -19.52
CA ASN A 261 -8.09 8.15 -18.32
C ASN A 261 -6.96 8.77 -17.49
N GLY A 262 -5.71 8.72 -17.96
CA GLY A 262 -4.56 9.29 -17.27
C GLY A 262 -3.92 8.41 -16.20
N PHE A 263 -4.28 7.12 -16.16
CA PHE A 263 -3.61 6.14 -15.29
C PHE A 263 -2.50 5.41 -16.05
N LEU A 264 -1.35 5.24 -15.40
CA LEU A 264 -0.29 4.34 -15.84
C LEU A 264 -0.50 3.00 -15.15
N GLN A 265 -0.76 1.95 -15.92
CA GLN A 265 -1.11 0.64 -15.37
C GLN A 265 -0.15 -0.44 -15.84
N LEU A 266 0.23 -1.32 -14.92
CA LEU A 266 0.79 -2.63 -15.26
C LEU A 266 -0.38 -3.61 -15.37
N SER A 267 -0.68 -4.03 -16.59
CA SER A 267 -1.77 -4.97 -16.86
C SER A 267 -1.21 -6.34 -17.26
N GLU A 268 -1.79 -7.40 -16.69
CA GLU A 268 -1.51 -8.79 -17.01
C GLU A 268 -2.69 -9.43 -17.74
N TRP A 269 -2.41 -10.28 -18.72
CA TRP A 269 -3.46 -10.99 -19.44
C TRP A 269 -3.92 -12.21 -18.66
N ASN A 270 -5.22 -12.26 -18.33
CA ASN A 270 -5.82 -13.38 -17.65
C ASN A 270 -6.51 -14.33 -18.66
N ASN A 271 -5.91 -15.50 -18.84
CA ASN A 271 -6.44 -16.52 -19.75
C ASN A 271 -7.79 -17.11 -19.32
N GLN A 272 -8.20 -17.00 -18.06
CA GLN A 272 -9.49 -17.53 -17.59
C GLN A 272 -10.63 -16.55 -17.90
N THR A 273 -10.41 -15.26 -17.61
CA THR A 273 -11.42 -14.21 -17.83
C THR A 273 -11.37 -13.64 -19.25
N GLN A 274 -10.31 -13.92 -20.00
CA GLN A 274 -10.04 -13.35 -21.33
C GLN A 274 -10.03 -11.83 -21.29
N ASN A 275 -9.42 -11.27 -20.25
CA ASN A 275 -9.32 -9.83 -20.02
C ASN A 275 -7.94 -9.42 -19.49
N TRP A 276 -7.65 -8.14 -19.61
CA TRP A 276 -6.50 -7.51 -18.94
C TRP A 276 -6.88 -7.18 -17.49
N ASP A 277 -6.12 -7.72 -16.56
CA ASP A 277 -6.23 -7.44 -15.13
C ASP A 277 -5.15 -6.42 -14.74
N ASP A 278 -5.55 -5.32 -14.13
CA ASP A 278 -4.61 -4.28 -13.69
C ASP A 278 -4.02 -4.64 -12.33
N VAL A 279 -2.73 -4.96 -12.32
CA VAL A 279 -1.99 -5.41 -11.13
C VAL A 279 -1.45 -4.22 -10.35
N VAL A 280 -1.01 -3.18 -11.05
CA VAL A 280 -0.53 -1.92 -10.47
C VAL A 280 -1.14 -0.76 -11.24
N SER A 281 -1.52 0.29 -10.53
CA SER A 281 -2.06 1.52 -11.10
C SER A 281 -1.42 2.73 -10.43
N ALA A 282 -1.04 3.73 -11.24
CA ALA A 282 -0.58 5.03 -10.77
C ALA A 282 -1.39 6.14 -11.44
N PRO A 283 -2.00 7.08 -10.68
CA PRO A 283 -2.14 7.11 -9.22
C PRO A 283 -2.85 5.87 -8.64
N ALA A 284 -2.50 5.45 -7.41
CA ALA A 284 -3.19 4.37 -6.70
C ALA A 284 -4.29 4.88 -5.76
N ASP A 285 -4.08 6.06 -5.16
CA ASP A 285 -5.06 6.72 -4.31
C ASP A 285 -4.94 8.25 -4.36
N ASN A 286 -5.75 8.96 -3.56
CA ASN A 286 -5.78 10.42 -3.55
C ASN A 286 -4.45 11.07 -3.12
N CYS A 287 -3.59 10.36 -2.38
CA CYS A 287 -2.28 10.90 -1.95
C CYS A 287 -1.19 10.75 -3.02
N ASP A 288 -1.48 10.03 -4.10
CA ASP A 288 -0.62 9.98 -5.29
C ASP A 288 -0.90 11.12 -6.26
N ILE A 289 -2.07 11.76 -6.16
CA ILE A 289 -2.38 12.96 -6.94
C ILE A 289 -1.36 14.04 -6.58
N TYR A 290 -0.69 14.56 -7.61
CA TYR A 290 0.40 15.51 -7.43
C TYR A 290 -0.07 16.73 -6.63
N GLY A 291 0.64 17.02 -5.54
CA GLY A 291 0.41 18.22 -4.74
C GLY A 291 -0.89 18.22 -3.93
N GLN A 292 -1.48 17.05 -3.65
CA GLN A 292 -2.76 16.92 -2.93
C GLN A 292 -2.86 17.73 -1.62
N CYS A 293 -1.77 17.78 -0.84
CA CYS A 293 -1.71 18.55 0.42
C CYS A 293 -0.92 19.87 0.31
N HIS A 294 -0.49 20.22 -0.90
CA HIS A 294 0.26 21.43 -1.21
C HIS A 294 1.56 21.58 -0.38
N SER A 295 2.09 22.81 -0.24
CA SER A 295 3.42 23.05 0.32
C SER A 295 3.47 22.74 1.81
N TYR A 296 4.53 22.03 2.21
CA TYR A 296 4.76 21.54 3.58
C TYR A 296 3.60 20.72 4.18
N GLY A 297 2.68 20.25 3.34
CA GLY A 297 1.61 19.34 3.69
C GLY A 297 2.03 17.88 3.47
N LEU A 298 1.67 17.02 4.41
CA LEU A 298 1.94 15.59 4.43
C LEU A 298 0.63 14.83 4.18
N CYS A 299 0.59 14.04 3.10
CA CYS A 299 -0.55 13.21 2.76
C CYS A 299 -0.46 11.79 3.34
N ASN A 300 -1.55 11.29 3.90
CA ASN A 300 -1.72 9.91 4.32
C ASN A 300 -3.17 9.46 4.08
N SER A 301 -3.37 8.49 3.18
CA SER A 301 -4.70 8.01 2.78
C SER A 301 -5.43 7.23 3.86
N GLY A 302 -4.73 6.77 4.90
CA GLY A 302 -5.35 6.13 6.07
C GLY A 302 -5.86 7.11 7.13
N ASN A 303 -5.53 8.40 7.02
CA ASN A 303 -5.95 9.42 7.98
C ASN A 303 -7.23 10.13 7.54
N SER A 304 -7.97 10.67 8.52
CA SER A 304 -9.09 11.58 8.29
C SER A 304 -8.90 12.82 9.17
N PRO A 305 -8.55 13.99 8.62
CA PRO A 305 -8.33 14.29 7.19
C PRO A 305 -7.05 13.65 6.61
N ILE A 306 -7.01 13.45 5.29
CA ILE A 306 -5.84 12.86 4.60
C ILE A 306 -4.60 13.77 4.62
N CYS A 307 -4.81 15.09 4.76
CA CYS A 307 -3.74 16.08 4.80
C CYS A 307 -3.53 16.64 6.20
N ARG A 308 -2.26 16.68 6.62
CA ARG A 308 -1.79 17.37 7.82
C ARG A 308 -0.55 18.19 7.48
N CYS A 309 -0.30 19.28 8.20
CA CYS A 309 0.99 19.96 8.08
C CYS A 309 2.11 19.09 8.66
N LEU A 310 3.31 19.22 8.10
CA LEU A 310 4.52 18.70 8.77
C LEU A 310 4.61 19.25 10.20
N ASP A 311 5.14 18.46 11.12
CA ASP A 311 5.40 18.93 12.49
C ASP A 311 6.19 20.25 12.46
N LYS A 312 5.84 21.22 13.31
CA LYS A 312 6.39 22.60 13.33
C LYS A 312 5.87 23.54 12.24
N PHE A 313 5.04 23.07 11.32
CA PHE A 313 4.30 23.91 10.38
C PHE A 313 2.85 24.08 10.82
N GLU A 314 2.15 25.05 10.25
CA GLU A 314 0.73 25.30 10.48
C GLU A 314 0.00 25.67 9.18
N PRO A 315 -1.32 25.44 9.07
CA PRO A 315 -2.07 25.78 7.87
C PRO A 315 -1.98 27.27 7.57
N LYS A 316 -1.76 27.63 6.31
CA LYS A 316 -1.75 29.03 5.87
C LYS A 316 -3.10 29.71 6.13
N ASP A 317 -4.19 28.98 5.89
CA ASP A 317 -5.55 29.36 6.25
C ASP A 317 -6.21 28.23 7.05
N PRO A 318 -6.28 28.34 8.39
CA PRO A 318 -6.92 27.33 9.24
C PRO A 318 -8.41 27.11 8.95
N THR A 319 -9.11 28.12 8.42
CA THR A 319 -10.55 28.05 8.15
C THR A 319 -10.82 27.17 6.93
N GLU A 320 -10.09 27.40 5.84
CA GLU A 320 -10.18 26.58 4.63
C GLU A 320 -9.63 25.17 4.87
N TRP A 321 -8.56 25.05 5.65
CA TRP A 321 -8.01 23.74 6.03
C TRP A 321 -9.02 22.88 6.80
N ALA A 322 -9.77 23.48 7.74
CA ALA A 322 -10.82 22.80 8.49
C ALA A 322 -12.02 22.39 7.63
N ARG A 323 -12.22 23.03 6.47
CA ARG A 323 -13.25 22.68 5.48
C ARG A 323 -12.79 21.61 4.48
N GLY A 324 -11.54 21.16 4.56
CA GLY A 324 -10.96 20.20 3.63
C GLY A 324 -10.38 20.82 2.35
N ASN A 325 -10.19 22.15 2.32
CA ASN A 325 -9.48 22.83 1.24
C ASN A 325 -8.02 23.04 1.64
N TRP A 326 -7.13 22.18 1.12
CA TRP A 326 -5.69 22.18 1.44
C TRP A 326 -4.83 22.94 0.42
N SER A 327 -5.44 23.57 -0.60
CA SER A 327 -4.74 24.29 -1.68
C SER A 327 -3.84 25.43 -1.19
N GLY A 328 -4.11 25.99 -0.01
CA GLY A 328 -3.28 27.03 0.61
C GLY A 328 -1.97 26.52 1.20
N GLY A 329 -1.83 25.20 1.40
CA GLY A 329 -0.67 24.57 2.02
C GLY A 329 -0.47 24.98 3.47
N CYS A 330 0.74 24.71 3.95
CA CYS A 330 1.22 25.01 5.28
C CYS A 330 2.38 26.00 5.22
N VAL A 331 2.60 26.70 6.32
CA VAL A 331 3.69 27.67 6.47
C VAL A 331 4.48 27.36 7.75
N ARG A 332 5.73 27.83 7.79
CA ARG A 332 6.54 27.79 9.01
C ARG A 332 5.89 28.68 10.06
N LYS A 333 5.91 28.26 11.33
CA LYS A 333 5.41 29.10 12.44
C LYS A 333 6.29 30.34 12.63
N THR A 334 7.58 30.22 12.34
CA THR A 334 8.60 31.26 12.49
C THR A 334 9.36 31.40 11.18
N ALA A 335 9.35 32.62 10.63
CA ALA A 335 10.13 32.92 9.43
C ALA A 335 11.64 32.96 9.74
N ILE A 336 12.42 32.31 8.88
CA ILE A 336 13.88 32.38 8.83
C ILE A 336 14.25 33.58 7.94
N LEU A 337 14.61 34.71 8.55
CA LEU A 337 15.01 35.92 7.84
C LEU A 337 16.53 35.93 7.63
N ASN A 338 16.98 35.89 6.36
CA ASN A 338 18.36 36.15 5.93
C ASN A 338 19.47 35.39 6.69
N CYS A 339 19.24 34.14 7.12
CA CYS A 339 20.19 33.38 7.97
C CYS A 339 20.62 34.07 9.28
N GLN A 340 19.94 35.14 9.71
CA GLN A 340 20.39 35.91 10.87
C GLN A 340 20.12 35.20 12.19
N LYS A 341 19.17 34.27 12.18
CA LYS A 341 18.77 33.48 13.34
C LYS A 341 19.54 32.16 13.33
N GLU A 342 19.78 31.62 14.51
CA GLU A 342 20.37 30.29 14.66
C GLU A 342 19.41 29.28 14.01
N VAL A 343 19.89 28.55 13.00
CA VAL A 343 19.12 27.55 12.25
C VAL A 343 19.54 26.15 12.66
N LYS A 344 18.59 25.23 12.62
CA LYS A 344 18.81 23.80 12.89
C LYS A 344 17.91 22.98 11.99
N PHE A 345 18.26 21.71 11.81
CA PHE A 345 17.44 20.81 10.99
C PHE A 345 16.56 19.93 11.86
N PHE A 346 15.32 19.76 11.41
CA PHE A 346 14.42 18.75 11.95
C PHE A 346 14.30 17.60 10.97
N LYS A 347 14.44 16.38 11.49
CA LYS A 347 14.40 15.15 10.72
C LYS A 347 12.95 14.66 10.63
N TYR A 348 12.42 14.55 9.42
CA TYR A 348 11.19 13.81 9.13
C TYR A 348 11.57 12.46 8.52
N GLN A 349 10.88 11.42 8.93
CA GLN A 349 11.20 10.05 8.54
C GLN A 349 10.05 9.39 7.79
N GLY A 350 10.40 8.45 6.92
CA GLY A 350 9.40 7.61 6.27
C GLY A 350 8.49 8.36 5.29
N ILE A 351 9.03 9.38 4.60
CA ILE A 351 8.25 10.16 3.63
C ILE A 351 8.67 9.87 2.18
N LYS A 352 7.78 10.16 1.23
CA LYS A 352 8.13 10.44 -0.16
C LYS A 352 8.85 11.78 -0.18
N LEU A 353 10.10 11.80 -0.65
CA LEU A 353 10.85 13.06 -0.74
C LEU A 353 10.09 14.05 -1.66
N PRO A 354 10.12 15.36 -1.37
CA PRO A 354 9.41 16.38 -2.14
C PRO A 354 9.77 16.40 -3.63
N ASP A 355 9.02 17.17 -4.41
CA ASP A 355 9.39 17.55 -5.79
C ASP A 355 10.84 18.05 -5.85
N THR A 356 11.61 17.63 -6.86
CA THR A 356 13.06 17.93 -6.98
C THR A 356 13.39 18.80 -8.19
N ARG A 357 12.41 19.39 -8.88
CA ARG A 357 12.68 20.34 -9.99
C ARG A 357 13.52 21.54 -9.57
N PHE A 358 13.39 22.00 -8.32
CA PHE A 358 14.19 23.07 -7.72
C PHE A 358 15.17 22.52 -6.68
N SER A 359 15.99 21.56 -7.11
CA SER A 359 17.00 20.91 -6.27
C SER A 359 18.39 20.89 -6.91
N TRP A 360 19.40 20.70 -6.07
CA TRP A 360 20.76 20.40 -6.48
C TRP A 360 21.18 19.07 -5.88
N TYR A 361 21.92 18.26 -6.63
CA TYR A 361 22.43 16.99 -6.14
C TYR A 361 23.88 16.77 -6.53
N SER A 362 24.60 16.00 -5.71
CA SER A 362 25.97 15.58 -5.97
C SER A 362 26.25 14.24 -5.31
N GLY A 363 26.93 13.35 -6.04
CA GLY A 363 27.47 12.13 -5.47
C GLY A 363 28.81 12.33 -4.77
N GLY A 364 29.19 11.36 -3.94
CA GLY A 364 30.41 11.38 -3.13
C GLY A 364 30.40 12.39 -1.97
N VAL A 365 29.23 12.83 -1.51
CA VAL A 365 29.05 13.82 -0.44
C VAL A 365 28.36 13.17 0.74
N THR A 366 29.08 13.03 1.87
CA THR A 366 28.52 12.53 3.13
C THR A 366 27.29 13.34 3.58
N LEU A 367 26.41 12.72 4.36
CA LEU A 367 25.24 13.40 4.92
C LEU A 367 25.62 14.62 5.78
N ASN A 368 26.72 14.55 6.55
CA ASN A 368 27.21 15.66 7.37
C ASN A 368 27.75 16.80 6.50
N ALA A 369 28.48 16.49 5.43
CA ALA A 369 28.93 17.51 4.48
C ALA A 369 27.73 18.16 3.74
N CYS A 370 26.69 17.37 3.43
CA CYS A 370 25.45 17.86 2.85
C CYS A 370 24.72 18.84 3.77
N GLU A 371 24.68 18.54 5.08
CA GLU A 371 24.19 19.44 6.11
C GLU A 371 24.95 20.77 6.12
N GLU A 372 26.29 20.73 6.12
CA GLU A 372 27.11 21.94 6.09
C GLU A 372 26.88 22.80 4.84
N LEU A 373 26.73 22.16 3.67
CA LEU A 373 26.41 22.86 2.41
C LEU A 373 25.07 23.59 2.52
N CYS A 374 24.05 22.94 3.07
CA CYS A 374 22.73 23.55 3.27
C CYS A 374 22.74 24.63 4.35
N LEU A 375 23.56 24.50 5.40
CA LEU A 375 23.71 25.55 6.42
C LEU A 375 24.28 26.83 5.83
N ARG A 376 25.36 26.72 5.05
CA ARG A 376 26.05 27.86 4.44
C ARG A 376 25.21 28.56 3.37
N ASN A 377 24.28 27.84 2.73
CA ASN A 377 23.39 28.43 1.74
C ASN A 377 22.07 28.90 2.39
N CYS A 378 21.82 30.21 2.35
CA CYS A 378 20.63 30.80 2.97
C CYS A 378 19.31 30.46 2.29
N SER A 379 19.34 30.14 1.01
CA SER A 379 18.15 29.72 0.27
C SER A 379 17.85 28.24 0.42
N CYS A 380 18.79 27.45 0.96
CA CYS A 380 18.55 26.01 1.16
C CYS A 380 17.45 25.79 2.21
N MET A 381 16.44 25.00 1.86
CA MET A 381 15.29 24.71 2.71
C MET A 381 15.36 23.35 3.37
N ALA A 382 15.98 22.37 2.71
CA ALA A 382 16.11 21.01 3.22
C ALA A 382 17.25 20.25 2.54
N TYR A 383 17.68 19.16 3.15
CA TYR A 383 18.58 18.19 2.53
C TYR A 383 18.19 16.74 2.84
N ALA A 384 18.67 15.80 2.03
CA ALA A 384 18.52 14.36 2.22
C ALA A 384 19.65 13.60 1.53
N ASN A 385 19.82 12.33 1.88
CA ASN A 385 20.52 11.38 1.04
C ASN A 385 19.49 10.68 0.12
N PRO A 386 19.59 10.84 -1.21
CA PRO A 386 18.65 10.21 -2.14
C PRO A 386 18.81 8.67 -2.23
N ASP A 387 19.98 8.12 -1.89
CA ASP A 387 20.27 6.69 -1.91
C ASP A 387 20.10 6.06 -0.52
N ILE A 388 19.16 5.12 -0.38
CA ILE A 388 18.91 4.41 0.88
C ILE A 388 19.70 3.09 1.01
N THR A 389 20.39 2.67 -0.04
CA THR A 389 21.19 1.43 0.00
C THR A 389 22.39 1.55 0.94
N GLY A 390 22.82 2.78 1.21
CA GLY A 390 24.04 3.09 1.95
C GLY A 390 25.32 2.79 1.16
N THR A 391 25.22 2.45 -0.13
CA THR A 391 26.39 2.17 -0.97
C THR A 391 27.01 3.44 -1.53
N ASN A 392 26.20 4.49 -1.74
CA ASN A 392 26.68 5.79 -2.20
C ASN A 392 26.41 6.86 -1.14
N GLU A 393 27.38 7.75 -1.00
CA GLU A 393 27.21 8.98 -0.23
C GLU A 393 26.74 10.06 -1.20
N ASP A 394 25.43 10.29 -1.29
CA ASP A 394 24.88 11.30 -2.16
C ASP A 394 24.21 12.41 -1.33
N CYS A 395 24.23 13.63 -1.87
CA CYS A 395 23.61 14.80 -1.27
C CYS A 395 22.55 15.35 -2.21
N LEU A 396 21.36 15.64 -1.68
CA LEU A 396 20.27 16.31 -2.36
C LEU A 396 19.81 17.51 -1.53
N LEU A 397 19.78 18.70 -2.13
CA LEU A 397 19.42 19.98 -1.50
C LEU A 397 18.20 20.58 -2.20
N TRP A 398 17.25 21.13 -1.43
CA TRP A 398 16.08 21.85 -1.95
C TRP A 398 16.19 23.36 -1.75
N PHE A 399 15.71 24.13 -2.73
CA PHE A 399 15.75 25.61 -2.72
C PHE A 399 14.39 26.28 -2.88
N ASP A 400 13.32 25.51 -2.92
CA ASP A 400 11.94 26.00 -3.02
C ASP A 400 11.03 25.32 -1.99
N GLU A 401 9.76 25.76 -1.91
CA GLU A 401 8.74 25.15 -1.06
C GLU A 401 8.65 23.64 -1.28
N LEU A 402 8.55 22.88 -0.19
CA LEU A 402 8.56 21.42 -0.24
C LEU A 402 7.16 20.94 -0.61
N MET A 403 7.00 20.50 -1.86
CA MET A 403 5.72 20.07 -2.43
C MET A 403 5.63 18.55 -2.58
N ASP A 404 4.39 18.04 -2.64
CA ASP A 404 4.08 16.65 -2.99
C ASP A 404 4.71 15.60 -2.04
N ILE A 405 4.51 15.83 -0.74
CA ILE A 405 5.02 14.95 0.32
C ILE A 405 3.92 13.98 0.76
N ARG A 406 4.29 12.71 0.88
CA ARG A 406 3.43 11.62 1.32
C ARG A 406 4.09 10.78 2.40
N GLU A 407 3.30 10.25 3.32
CA GLU A 407 3.76 9.31 4.34
C GLU A 407 3.81 7.88 3.78
N PHE A 408 4.95 7.22 3.93
CA PHE A 408 5.23 5.85 3.49
C PHE A 408 5.70 4.93 4.64
N GLY A 409 5.79 5.46 5.87
CA GLY A 409 6.22 4.73 7.05
C GLY A 409 7.60 4.09 6.86
N ALA A 410 7.74 2.81 7.19
CA ALA A 410 9.02 2.08 7.12
C ALA A 410 9.67 2.04 5.73
N THR A 411 8.90 2.28 4.66
CA THR A 411 9.39 2.20 3.28
C THR A 411 9.78 3.56 2.70
N GLY A 412 9.54 4.66 3.43
CA GLY A 412 9.88 6.01 2.99
C GLY A 412 11.32 6.41 3.28
N GLN A 413 11.66 7.67 3.01
CA GLN A 413 12.99 8.25 3.17
C GLN A 413 13.00 9.33 4.24
N ASP A 414 14.20 9.61 4.75
CA ASP A 414 14.43 10.67 5.72
C ASP A 414 14.76 11.98 4.98
N ILE A 415 14.20 13.10 5.45
CA ILE A 415 14.55 14.46 5.03
C ILE A 415 14.85 15.33 6.24
N TYR A 416 15.76 16.28 6.07
CA TYR A 416 16.19 17.22 7.10
C TYR A 416 15.80 18.62 6.66
N VAL A 417 14.75 19.19 7.26
CA VAL A 417 14.22 20.51 6.89
C VAL A 417 14.79 21.57 7.81
N LYS A 418 15.25 22.67 7.20
CA LYS A 418 15.83 23.82 7.89
C LYS A 418 14.74 24.61 8.60
N LEU A 419 14.87 24.71 9.92
CA LEU A 419 13.97 25.44 10.81
C LEU A 419 14.74 26.45 11.66
N ASP A 420 14.01 27.38 12.24
CA ASP A 420 14.54 28.29 13.27
C ASP A 420 14.82 27.52 14.57
N SER A 421 15.94 27.80 15.24
CA SER A 421 16.32 27.09 16.46
C SER A 421 15.29 27.24 17.59
N SER A 422 14.52 28.33 17.60
CA SER A 422 13.46 28.54 18.59
C SER A 422 12.30 27.54 18.46
N GLU A 423 12.04 27.03 17.25
CA GLU A 423 10.95 26.08 16.99
C GLU A 423 11.26 24.67 17.46
N LEU A 424 12.54 24.32 17.48
CA LEU A 424 12.99 23.01 17.95
C LEU A 424 12.88 22.87 19.46
N GLY A 425 12.72 23.99 20.18
CA GLY A 425 12.87 24.03 21.62
C GLY A 425 14.27 23.55 22.01
N ASN A 426 14.62 23.67 23.30
CA ASN A 426 15.67 22.79 23.79
C ASN A 426 15.12 21.37 23.68
N SER A 427 15.62 20.59 22.71
CA SER A 427 15.69 19.14 22.85
C SER A 427 16.66 18.84 23.99
N SER A 428 16.24 19.18 25.22
CA SER A 428 16.55 18.32 26.33
C SER A 428 15.95 16.98 25.94
N THR A 429 16.79 16.10 25.38
CA THR A 429 16.84 14.71 25.84
C THR A 429 16.36 14.72 27.28
N GLY A 430 15.27 14.00 27.57
CA GLY A 430 14.55 14.07 28.84
C GLY A 430 15.47 13.90 30.05
N LYS A 431 16.19 14.97 30.43
CA LYS A 431 16.66 15.22 31.77
C LYS A 431 15.37 15.60 32.46
N VAL A 432 14.74 14.57 33.03
CA VAL A 432 13.86 14.70 34.18
C VAL A 432 14.34 15.93 34.94
N LYS A 433 13.54 17.00 34.92
CA LYS A 433 13.81 18.17 35.75
C LYS A 433 13.85 17.63 37.17
N LYS A 434 15.05 17.43 37.73
CA LYS A 434 15.26 17.23 39.16
C LYS A 434 14.89 18.56 39.81
N LEU A 435 13.59 18.78 39.99
CA LEU A 435 13.10 19.76 40.93
C LEU A 435 13.56 19.25 42.30
N ARG A 436 14.59 19.89 42.85
CA ARG A 436 14.99 19.69 44.25
C ARG A 436 13.82 20.16 45.11
N ILE A 437 12.94 19.25 45.49
CA ILE A 437 11.98 19.46 46.57
C ILE A 437 12.69 19.08 47.86
N SER A 438 13.49 20.00 48.37
CA SER A 438 13.83 20.04 49.78
C SER A 438 12.61 20.56 50.53
N LEU A 439 11.72 19.65 50.97
CA LEU A 439 10.95 19.70 52.22
C LEU A 439 9.97 18.51 52.25
N PRO A 440 10.31 17.38 52.91
CA PRO A 440 9.27 16.55 53.50
C PRO A 440 9.62 16.07 54.92
N LEU A 441 10.37 16.84 55.71
CA LEU A 441 10.60 16.51 57.13
C LEU A 441 9.47 16.98 58.04
N ALA A 442 8.76 18.08 57.68
CA ALA A 442 7.65 18.59 58.48
C ALA A 442 6.34 17.79 58.29
N ALA A 443 6.08 17.27 57.08
CA ALA A 443 4.87 16.51 56.78
C ALA A 443 4.86 15.11 57.42
N LEU A 444 6.04 14.46 57.51
CA LEU A 444 6.21 13.19 58.20
C LEU A 444 6.01 13.33 59.72
N GLY A 445 6.48 14.43 60.31
CA GLY A 445 6.20 14.75 61.72
C GLY A 445 4.71 14.95 62.00
N LEU A 446 4.00 15.70 61.14
CA LEU A 446 2.56 15.92 61.30
C LEU A 446 1.76 14.62 61.12
N PHE A 447 2.17 13.76 60.17
CA PHE A 447 1.52 12.48 59.92
C PHE A 447 1.72 11.50 61.09
N LEU A 448 2.92 11.44 61.68
CA LEU A 448 3.18 10.59 62.84
C LEU A 448 2.41 11.05 64.08
N VAL A 449 2.28 12.37 64.29
CA VAL A 449 1.45 12.93 65.37
C VAL A 449 -0.03 12.61 65.16
N LEU A 450 -0.54 12.73 63.93
CA LEU A 450 -1.93 12.37 63.59
C LEU A 450 -2.20 10.86 63.77
N CYS A 451 -1.25 10.01 63.39
CA CYS A 451 -1.32 8.57 63.61
C CYS A 451 -1.31 8.21 65.11
N LEU A 452 -0.51 8.91 65.93
CA LEU A 452 -0.51 8.73 67.39
C LEU A 452 -1.85 9.14 68.02
N ILE A 453 -2.42 10.26 67.56
CA ILE A 453 -3.74 10.74 68.03
C ILE A 453 -4.85 9.76 67.64
N MET A 454 -4.81 9.21 66.41
CA MET A 454 -5.78 8.19 65.96
C MET A 454 -5.63 6.87 66.72
N TYR A 455 -4.40 6.44 67.03
CA TYR A 455 -4.13 5.24 67.82
C TYR A 455 -4.63 5.37 69.27
N ILE A 456 -4.42 6.52 69.90
CA ILE A 456 -4.95 6.80 71.25
C ILE A 456 -6.50 6.88 71.23
N ARG A 457 -7.09 7.45 70.17
CA ARG A 457 -8.56 7.48 69.98
C ARG A 457 -9.15 6.09 69.75
N GLN A 458 -8.49 5.21 69.00
CA GLN A 458 -8.91 3.82 68.83
C GLN A 458 -8.79 3.03 70.14
N LYS A 459 -7.74 3.25 70.94
CA LYS A 459 -7.57 2.60 72.25
C LYS A 459 -8.64 3.02 73.26
N LYS A 460 -9.11 4.29 73.21
CA LYS A 460 -10.25 4.75 74.03
C LYS A 460 -11.62 4.26 73.53
N LYS A 461 -11.79 3.97 72.23
CA LYS A 461 -13.05 3.43 71.68
C LYS A 461 -13.21 1.92 71.89
N ASN A 462 -12.11 1.18 72.05
CA ASN A 462 -12.13 -0.28 72.23
C ASN A 462 -12.50 -0.77 73.64
N GLN A 463 -12.66 0.13 74.62
CA GLN A 463 -13.13 -0.23 75.96
C GLN A 463 -14.67 -0.09 76.14
N GLN A 464 -15.39 0.30 75.09
CA GLN A 464 -16.84 0.58 75.17
C GLN A 464 -17.69 -0.12 74.09
N TYR A 465 -17.20 -1.19 73.47
CA TYR A 465 -17.94 -1.98 72.47
C TYR A 465 -18.05 -3.48 72.80
N PHE A 466 -17.87 -3.87 74.06
CA PHE A 466 -18.37 -5.16 74.56
C PHE A 466 -19.80 -5.02 75.08
N ARG A 467 -20.76 -4.73 74.18
CA ARG A 467 -22.18 -5.09 74.36
C ARG A 467 -23.03 -4.70 73.15
N LYS A 468 -23.78 -5.70 72.68
CA LYS A 468 -24.91 -5.69 71.75
C LYS A 468 -24.56 -5.70 70.26
N GLY A 469 -24.85 -6.86 69.67
CA GLY A 469 -24.70 -7.13 68.25
C GLY A 469 -25.73 -6.45 67.36
N ARG A 470 -25.30 -6.23 66.12
CA ARG A 470 -26.14 -6.14 64.92
C ARG A 470 -25.22 -6.34 63.71
N ARG A 471 -25.51 -7.34 62.88
CA ARG A 471 -24.88 -7.51 61.56
C ARG A 471 -25.22 -6.28 60.69
N PRO A 472 -24.25 -5.60 60.04
CA PRO A 472 -24.58 -4.65 58.99
C PRO A 472 -24.96 -5.43 57.73
N ARG A 473 -26.14 -5.14 57.18
CA ARG A 473 -26.59 -5.60 55.87
C ARG A 473 -25.72 -4.98 54.78
N ILE A 474 -25.30 -5.79 53.82
CA ILE A 474 -24.67 -5.37 52.56
C ILE A 474 -25.76 -4.69 51.73
N SER A 475 -25.90 -3.37 51.87
CA SER A 475 -26.71 -2.53 50.97
C SER A 475 -26.02 -1.21 50.63
N GLU A 476 -24.76 -1.02 51.03
CA GLU A 476 -24.11 0.29 51.01
C GLU A 476 -22.78 0.31 50.24
N MET A 477 -22.58 -0.62 49.29
CA MET A 477 -21.36 -0.65 48.44
C MET A 477 -21.62 -0.83 46.94
N LEU A 478 -22.88 -0.74 46.50
CA LEU A 478 -23.23 -0.53 45.10
C LEU A 478 -24.26 0.60 45.02
N CYS A 479 -23.80 1.85 44.93
CA CYS A 479 -24.49 2.95 44.26
C CYS A 479 -23.67 4.25 44.42
N THR A 480 -22.96 4.66 43.37
CA THR A 480 -22.70 6.08 43.09
C THR A 480 -22.52 6.30 41.58
N LYS A 481 -23.63 6.26 40.84
CA LYS A 481 -24.15 7.38 40.03
C LYS A 481 -25.34 6.90 39.20
N GLU A 482 -26.31 7.79 39.12
CA GLU A 482 -27.70 7.55 38.74
C GLU A 482 -27.90 7.10 37.29
N ARG A 483 -28.75 6.09 37.10
CA ARG A 483 -29.99 6.24 36.31
C ARG A 483 -30.89 5.01 36.52
N LYS A 484 -32.17 5.31 36.72
CA LYS A 484 -33.31 4.38 36.88
C LYS A 484 -33.20 3.17 35.94
N ASP A 485 -33.24 1.97 36.49
CA ASP A 485 -34.16 0.90 36.07
C ASP A 485 -34.00 -0.36 36.95
N LYS A 486 -35.17 -0.87 37.36
CA LYS A 486 -35.52 -2.14 38.03
C LYS A 486 -34.41 -3.00 38.67
N GLU A 487 -34.55 -3.20 39.98
CA GLU A 487 -33.96 -4.24 40.82
C GLU A 487 -33.63 -5.54 40.06
N LEU A 488 -32.35 -5.91 40.05
CA LEU A 488 -31.88 -7.23 39.62
C LEU A 488 -31.59 -8.04 40.89
N ASP A 489 -32.51 -8.91 41.28
CA ASP A 489 -32.33 -9.86 42.38
C ASP A 489 -31.38 -10.99 41.96
N LEU A 490 -30.07 -10.78 42.15
CA LEU A 490 -29.03 -11.79 41.93
C LEU A 490 -28.61 -12.44 43.26
N PRO A 491 -28.73 -13.77 43.40
CA PRO A 491 -28.24 -14.50 44.57
C PRO A 491 -26.72 -14.34 44.75
N LEU A 492 -26.28 -14.12 45.99
CA LEU A 492 -24.88 -14.15 46.37
C LEU A 492 -24.52 -15.52 46.96
N PHE A 493 -23.48 -16.15 46.44
CA PHE A 493 -22.96 -17.42 46.93
C PHE A 493 -21.71 -17.20 47.77
N ASP A 494 -21.52 -18.02 48.81
CA ASP A 494 -20.30 -18.03 49.60
C ASP A 494 -19.17 -18.74 48.84
N PHE A 495 -17.94 -18.23 48.95
CA PHE A 495 -16.78 -18.79 48.24
C PHE A 495 -16.52 -20.26 48.60
N GLU A 496 -16.80 -20.64 49.85
CA GLU A 496 -16.64 -22.02 50.31
C GLU A 496 -17.56 -22.98 49.52
N THR A 497 -18.80 -22.56 49.26
CA THR A 497 -19.75 -23.29 48.41
C THR A 497 -19.23 -23.40 46.98
N ILE A 498 -18.68 -22.34 46.40
CA ILE A 498 -18.17 -22.36 45.01
C ILE A 498 -16.88 -23.18 44.88
N SER A 499 -16.00 -23.08 45.88
CA SER A 499 -14.80 -23.90 45.94
C SER A 499 -15.15 -25.38 46.07
N HIS A 500 -16.09 -25.74 46.95
CA HIS A 500 -16.51 -27.13 47.12
C HIS A 500 -17.16 -27.69 45.84
N THR A 501 -18.10 -26.94 45.23
CA THR A 501 -18.83 -27.38 44.03
C THR A 501 -17.95 -27.49 42.78
N THR A 502 -16.80 -26.81 42.74
CA THR A 502 -15.80 -26.92 41.65
C THR A 502 -14.61 -27.85 41.98
N ASN A 503 -14.65 -28.53 43.13
CA ASN A 503 -13.53 -29.32 43.66
C ASN A 503 -12.23 -28.51 43.75
N ASN A 504 -12.31 -27.37 44.46
CA ASN A 504 -11.24 -26.40 44.68
C ASN A 504 -10.60 -25.89 43.37
N PHE A 505 -11.43 -25.62 42.35
CA PHE A 505 -10.98 -25.19 41.01
C PHE A 505 -9.97 -26.15 40.37
N SER A 506 -10.21 -27.46 40.51
CA SER A 506 -9.37 -28.51 39.92
C SER A 506 -9.23 -28.33 38.41
N LEU A 507 -8.01 -28.52 37.90
CA LEU A 507 -7.73 -28.48 36.45
C LEU A 507 -8.54 -29.52 35.66
N ASN A 508 -8.89 -30.64 36.30
CA ASN A 508 -9.72 -31.69 35.69
C ASN A 508 -11.15 -31.22 35.41
N ASN A 509 -11.60 -30.14 36.06
CA ASN A 509 -12.90 -29.52 35.88
C ASN A 509 -12.81 -28.24 35.02
N LYS A 510 -11.66 -27.91 34.44
CA LYS A 510 -11.53 -26.71 33.60
C LYS A 510 -12.25 -26.92 32.27
N LEU A 511 -13.14 -25.99 31.94
CA LEU A 511 -13.93 -25.98 30.71
C LEU A 511 -13.25 -25.17 29.58
N GLY A 512 -12.53 -24.11 29.95
CA GLY A 512 -11.83 -23.22 29.01
C GLY A 512 -11.13 -22.05 29.71
N GLU A 513 -10.35 -21.24 29.00
CA GLU A 513 -9.73 -20.01 29.52
C GLU A 513 -9.61 -18.96 28.41
N GLY A 514 -10.04 -17.73 28.71
CA GLY A 514 -9.95 -16.57 27.81
C GLY A 514 -9.33 -15.35 28.52
N GLY A 515 -9.42 -14.17 27.90
CA GLY A 515 -8.77 -12.93 28.38
C GLY A 515 -9.17 -12.50 29.81
N PHE A 516 -10.31 -12.98 30.30
CA PHE A 516 -10.85 -12.67 31.64
C PHE A 516 -10.62 -13.77 32.68
N GLY A 517 -9.94 -14.87 32.33
CA GLY A 517 -9.58 -15.96 33.24
C GLY A 517 -10.29 -17.29 32.98
N PRO A 518 -9.94 -18.35 33.74
CA PRO A 518 -10.43 -19.71 33.52
C PRO A 518 -11.88 -19.94 33.95
N VAL A 519 -12.57 -20.83 33.24
CA VAL A 519 -13.93 -21.30 33.52
C VAL A 519 -13.87 -22.77 33.96
N TYR A 520 -14.60 -23.11 35.03
CA TYR A 520 -14.64 -24.45 35.62
C TYR A 520 -16.07 -25.01 35.63
N LYS A 521 -16.20 -26.32 35.46
CA LYS A 521 -17.42 -27.08 35.69
C LYS A 521 -17.61 -27.29 37.19
N GLY A 522 -18.80 -27.04 37.69
CA GLY A 522 -19.20 -27.36 39.05
C GLY A 522 -20.56 -28.05 39.09
N MET A 523 -20.88 -28.65 40.23
CA MET A 523 -22.19 -29.26 40.48
C MET A 523 -22.71 -28.77 41.82
N LEU A 524 -23.91 -28.16 41.82
CA LEU A 524 -24.60 -27.71 43.02
C LEU A 524 -25.16 -28.91 43.81
N GLU A 525 -25.51 -28.70 45.09
CA GLU A 525 -26.03 -29.75 45.98
C GLU A 525 -27.35 -30.38 45.50
N ASP A 526 -28.12 -29.64 44.68
CA ASP A 526 -29.35 -30.10 44.05
C ASP A 526 -29.11 -30.92 42.76
N GLY A 527 -27.85 -31.19 42.41
CA GLY A 527 -27.44 -31.95 41.22
C GLY A 527 -27.35 -31.10 39.94
N GLN A 528 -27.53 -29.78 40.03
CA GLN A 528 -27.48 -28.88 38.88
C GLN A 528 -26.04 -28.60 38.44
N GLU A 529 -25.73 -28.86 37.16
CA GLU A 529 -24.44 -28.51 36.57
C GLU A 529 -24.33 -27.00 36.28
N ILE A 530 -23.21 -26.42 36.69
CA ILE A 530 -22.92 -24.99 36.56
C ILE A 530 -21.55 -24.75 35.93
N ALA A 531 -21.40 -23.60 35.28
CA ALA A 531 -20.10 -23.05 34.87
C ALA A 531 -19.71 -21.91 35.81
N VAL A 532 -18.48 -21.94 36.31
CA VAL A 532 -17.91 -20.95 37.25
C VAL A 532 -16.71 -20.27 36.60
N LYS A 533 -16.83 -18.98 36.29
CA LYS A 533 -15.72 -18.16 35.76
C LYS A 533 -14.95 -17.51 36.91
N ARG A 534 -13.63 -17.72 36.95
CA ARG A 534 -12.73 -17.14 37.96
C ARG A 534 -11.82 -16.10 37.31
N LEU A 535 -11.84 -14.87 37.84
CA LEU A 535 -10.95 -13.81 37.38
C LEU A 535 -9.47 -14.11 37.69
N SER A 536 -8.60 -13.87 36.70
CA SER A 536 -7.15 -14.00 36.84
C SER A 536 -6.54 -12.80 37.59
N ARG A 537 -5.41 -13.00 38.29
CA ARG A 537 -4.72 -11.94 39.05
C ARG A 537 -4.03 -10.87 38.17
N TYR A 538 -3.98 -11.07 36.85
CA TYR A 538 -3.19 -10.25 35.92
C TYR A 538 -4.00 -9.68 34.74
N SER A 539 -5.34 -9.63 34.81
CA SER A 539 -6.12 -9.02 33.72
C SER A 539 -5.84 -7.50 33.66
N ALA A 540 -5.51 -7.00 32.46
CA ALA A 540 -5.27 -5.58 32.20
C ALA A 540 -6.54 -4.71 32.33
N GLN A 541 -7.70 -5.36 32.44
CA GLN A 541 -9.02 -4.77 32.60
C GLN A 541 -9.51 -4.95 34.04
N GLY A 542 -9.91 -3.84 34.66
CA GLY A 542 -10.06 -3.67 36.12
C GLY A 542 -11.40 -4.13 36.69
N THR A 543 -11.59 -3.96 38.00
CA THR A 543 -12.81 -4.36 38.74
C THR A 543 -14.11 -3.69 38.26
N ASP A 544 -14.03 -2.60 37.50
CA ASP A 544 -15.19 -1.85 37.03
C ASP A 544 -15.74 -2.36 35.69
N GLU A 545 -14.91 -2.92 34.81
CA GLU A 545 -15.35 -3.58 33.57
C GLU A 545 -16.11 -4.88 33.89
N PHE A 546 -15.64 -5.63 34.88
CA PHE A 546 -16.35 -6.80 35.39
C PHE A 546 -17.74 -6.47 35.95
N LYS A 547 -17.88 -5.36 36.71
CA LYS A 547 -19.19 -4.93 37.23
C LYS A 547 -20.15 -4.60 36.09
N ASN A 548 -19.67 -3.94 35.04
CA ASN A 548 -20.49 -3.63 33.87
C ASN A 548 -20.94 -4.90 33.15
N GLU A 549 -20.06 -5.90 33.01
CA GLU A 549 -20.37 -7.18 32.37
C GLU A 549 -21.43 -7.98 33.17
N VAL A 550 -21.29 -8.06 34.50
CA VAL A 550 -22.29 -8.69 35.38
C VAL A 550 -23.64 -8.01 35.28
N ILE A 551 -23.68 -6.66 35.31
CA ILE A 551 -24.92 -5.89 35.15
C ILE A 551 -25.55 -6.14 33.78
N PHE A 552 -24.74 -6.29 32.73
CA PHE A 552 -25.22 -6.52 31.37
C PHE A 552 -25.85 -7.91 31.20
N ILE A 553 -25.18 -8.95 31.70
CA ILE A 553 -25.70 -10.33 31.65
C ILE A 553 -26.96 -10.47 32.50
N ALA A 554 -26.99 -9.82 33.67
CA ALA A 554 -28.16 -9.81 34.54
C ALA A 554 -29.41 -9.24 33.83
N LYS A 555 -29.23 -8.25 32.94
CA LYS A 555 -30.30 -7.64 32.15
C LYS A 555 -30.72 -8.45 30.92
N LEU A 556 -29.87 -9.33 30.41
CA LEU A 556 -30.12 -10.14 29.22
C LEU A 556 -30.69 -11.53 29.58
N GLN A 557 -31.94 -11.57 30.03
CA GLN A 557 -32.65 -12.84 30.25
C GLN A 557 -33.43 -13.23 29.00
N HIS A 558 -32.87 -14.11 28.17
CA HIS A 558 -33.55 -14.68 27.02
C HIS A 558 -33.46 -16.22 27.05
N ARG A 559 -34.49 -16.90 26.55
CA ARG A 559 -34.59 -18.38 26.50
C ARG A 559 -33.44 -19.09 25.77
N ASN A 560 -32.74 -18.37 24.89
CA ASN A 560 -31.61 -18.89 24.10
C ASN A 560 -30.25 -18.33 24.59
N LEU A 561 -30.20 -17.62 25.72
CA LEU A 561 -28.98 -17.10 26.32
C LEU A 561 -28.70 -17.78 27.66
N VAL A 562 -27.42 -17.88 28.01
CA VAL A 562 -27.00 -18.48 29.28
C VAL A 562 -27.51 -17.64 30.44
N LYS A 563 -28.24 -18.27 31.37
CA LYS A 563 -28.81 -17.59 32.54
C LYS A 563 -27.78 -17.45 33.65
N LEU A 564 -27.57 -16.23 34.13
CA LEU A 564 -26.81 -15.93 35.33
C LEU A 564 -27.59 -16.37 36.58
N LEU A 565 -26.98 -17.22 37.40
CA LEU A 565 -27.58 -17.77 38.62
C LEU A 565 -27.15 -17.02 39.88
N GLY A 566 -26.00 -16.34 39.86
CA GLY A 566 -25.52 -15.54 40.98
C GLY A 566 -24.03 -15.22 40.88
N CYS A 567 -23.50 -14.57 41.92
CA CYS A 567 -22.08 -14.28 42.03
C CYS A 567 -21.53 -14.47 43.45
N CYS A 568 -20.22 -14.63 43.57
CA CYS A 568 -19.51 -14.69 44.85
C CYS A 568 -18.45 -13.61 44.89
N ILE A 569 -18.36 -12.83 45.98
CA ILE A 569 -17.34 -11.77 46.17
C ILE A 569 -16.56 -12.05 47.47
N GLN A 570 -15.24 -12.24 47.39
CA GLN A 570 -14.38 -12.36 48.57
C GLN A 570 -13.21 -11.37 48.52
N ALA A 571 -12.97 -10.64 49.61
CA ALA A 571 -11.84 -9.71 49.74
C ALA A 571 -10.73 -10.35 50.58
N GLU A 572 -9.54 -10.57 50.01
CA GLU A 572 -8.38 -11.07 50.76
C GLU A 572 -7.73 -9.94 51.58
N LYS A 573 -7.51 -10.17 52.88
CA LYS A 573 -6.80 -9.23 53.76
C LYS A 573 -5.30 -9.35 53.57
N ARG A 574 -4.73 -8.58 52.66
CA ARG A 574 -3.38 -7.94 52.64
C ARG A 574 -3.00 -7.66 51.19
N CYS A 575 -2.45 -6.46 50.97
CA CYS A 575 -2.14 -5.85 49.68
C CYS A 575 -3.33 -5.20 48.97
N TRP A 576 -3.04 -4.05 48.36
CA TRP A 576 -3.99 -3.04 47.92
C TRP A 576 -4.79 -3.54 46.71
N PHE A 577 -6.12 -3.47 46.81
CA PHE A 577 -7.15 -3.81 45.82
C PHE A 577 -7.07 -5.21 45.19
N MET A 578 -7.96 -6.13 45.60
CA MET A 578 -8.63 -7.10 44.72
C MET A 578 -9.67 -7.91 45.51
N SER A 579 -10.94 -7.78 45.12
CA SER A 579 -12.00 -8.72 45.50
C SER A 579 -12.12 -9.79 44.41
N THR A 580 -11.95 -11.06 44.72
CA THR A 580 -12.24 -12.14 43.77
C THR A 580 -13.76 -12.17 43.56
N CYS A 581 -14.21 -11.94 42.33
CA CYS A 581 -15.61 -12.10 41.96
C CYS A 581 -15.77 -13.30 41.02
N GLN A 582 -16.75 -14.16 41.27
CA GLN A 582 -17.04 -15.37 40.49
C GLN A 582 -18.45 -15.30 39.93
N ILE A 583 -18.61 -15.65 38.65
CA ILE A 583 -19.89 -15.69 37.94
C ILE A 583 -20.37 -17.15 37.86
N ILE A 584 -21.63 -17.40 38.19
CA ILE A 584 -22.27 -18.72 38.15
C ILE A 584 -23.36 -18.70 37.07
N ALA A 585 -23.28 -19.60 36.10
CA ALA A 585 -24.25 -19.66 35.01
C ALA A 585 -24.81 -21.09 34.81
N TRP A 586 -26.08 -21.19 34.42
CA TRP A 586 -26.79 -22.45 34.22
C TRP A 586 -26.53 -23.05 32.83
N ILE A 587 -26.24 -24.35 32.77
CA ILE A 587 -25.92 -25.06 31.50
C ILE A 587 -27.19 -25.68 30.84
N GLY A 588 -28.33 -25.72 31.53
CA GLY A 588 -29.40 -26.69 31.26
C GLY A 588 -30.46 -26.36 30.20
N SER A 589 -30.16 -25.88 28.99
CA SER A 589 -31.20 -25.91 27.92
C SER A 589 -30.75 -26.40 26.54
N PHE A 590 -29.53 -26.91 26.39
CA PHE A 590 -29.05 -27.43 25.10
C PHE A 590 -28.82 -28.95 25.04
N LEU A 591 -29.14 -29.69 26.11
CA LEU A 591 -28.85 -31.13 26.21
C LEU A 591 -30.07 -32.08 26.25
N ILE A 592 -31.30 -31.57 26.13
CA ILE A 592 -32.50 -32.43 26.11
C ILE A 592 -33.19 -32.29 24.74
N GLY A 593 -32.71 -33.07 23.78
CA GLY A 593 -33.27 -33.16 22.43
C GLY A 593 -32.41 -34.06 21.56
N GLY A 594 -32.55 -35.37 21.74
CA GLY A 594 -31.79 -36.38 21.02
C GLY A 594 -32.05 -36.38 19.51
N HIS A 595 -31.02 -36.85 18.79
CA HIS A 595 -30.93 -37.14 17.34
C HIS A 595 -30.69 -35.97 16.39
N CYS A 596 -29.43 -35.51 16.30
CA CYS A 596 -28.77 -35.33 14.99
C CYS A 596 -27.23 -35.31 15.17
N LEU A 597 -26.52 -35.96 14.25
CA LEU A 597 -25.05 -36.12 14.22
C LEU A 597 -24.32 -34.78 13.99
N ILE A 598 -24.26 -33.91 15.01
CA ILE A 598 -23.32 -32.77 15.09
C ILE A 598 -22.89 -32.61 16.57
N GLY A 599 -22.30 -33.66 17.13
CA GLY A 599 -22.10 -33.80 18.59
C GLY A 599 -20.78 -33.30 19.17
N LEU A 600 -19.88 -32.70 18.38
CA LEU A 600 -18.55 -32.28 18.87
C LEU A 600 -18.17 -30.82 18.56
N SER A 601 -18.90 -30.13 17.68
CA SER A 601 -18.58 -28.74 17.28
C SER A 601 -19.39 -27.68 18.03
N ALA A 602 -20.64 -27.96 18.40
CA ALA A 602 -21.50 -26.98 19.09
C ALA A 602 -21.09 -26.75 20.56
N SER A 603 -20.52 -27.76 21.21
CA SER A 603 -20.00 -27.65 22.59
C SER A 603 -18.75 -26.78 22.69
N ILE A 604 -17.97 -26.68 21.61
CA ILE A 604 -16.75 -25.87 21.54
C ILE A 604 -17.10 -24.40 21.29
N LEU A 605 -18.08 -24.12 20.43
CA LEU A 605 -18.54 -22.76 20.13
C LEU A 605 -19.16 -22.05 21.35
N LEU A 606 -19.90 -22.78 22.19
CA LEU A 606 -20.49 -22.23 23.42
C LEU A 606 -19.42 -21.94 24.51
N MET A 607 -18.32 -22.69 24.51
CA MET A 607 -17.20 -22.54 25.45
C MET A 607 -16.29 -21.37 25.05
N GLU A 608 -16.06 -21.14 23.75
CA GLU A 608 -15.37 -19.94 23.24
C GLU A 608 -16.18 -18.67 23.48
N LEU A 609 -17.52 -18.71 23.33
CA LEU A 609 -18.39 -17.59 23.67
C LEU A 609 -18.37 -17.23 25.16
N LEU A 610 -18.18 -18.20 26.07
CA LEU A 610 -18.00 -17.96 27.51
C LEU A 610 -16.61 -17.40 27.87
N ALA A 611 -15.60 -17.74 27.07
CA ALA A 611 -14.23 -17.25 27.21
C ALA A 611 -14.08 -15.80 26.74
N ASP A 612 -14.72 -15.44 25.62
CA ASP A 612 -14.66 -14.12 24.95
C ASP A 612 -16.00 -13.35 25.00
N PHE A 613 -16.60 -13.17 26.18
CA PHE A 613 -17.75 -12.25 26.35
C PHE A 613 -17.32 -10.78 26.16
N SER A 614 -17.04 -10.39 24.92
CA SER A 614 -17.05 -9.02 24.41
C SER A 614 -18.20 -8.94 23.40
N ILE A 615 -19.34 -8.39 23.83
CA ILE A 615 -20.53 -8.28 22.98
C ILE A 615 -20.30 -7.18 21.93
N PHE A 616 -19.96 -7.59 20.70
CA PHE A 616 -20.12 -6.77 19.50
C PHE A 616 -21.49 -7.08 18.88
N ILE A 617 -22.41 -6.12 18.94
CA ILE A 617 -23.66 -6.17 18.18
C ILE A 617 -23.35 -5.76 16.74
N LYS A 618 -23.39 -6.69 15.79
CA LYS A 618 -23.55 -6.37 14.37
C LYS A 618 -25.00 -6.72 14.01
N THR A 619 -25.84 -5.70 13.92
CA THR A 619 -27.17 -5.81 13.30
C THR A 619 -26.95 -6.14 11.82
N GLN A 620 -27.36 -7.34 11.41
CA GLN A 620 -27.54 -7.67 10.01
C GLN A 620 -29.05 -7.75 9.80
N ASP A 621 -29.58 -6.77 9.09
CA ASP A 621 -30.96 -6.77 8.60
C ASP A 621 -31.18 -8.00 7.72
N CYS A 622 -32.13 -8.85 8.11
CA CYS A 622 -32.77 -9.82 7.24
C CYS A 622 -34.18 -9.30 6.93
N GLY A 623 -34.36 -8.78 5.72
CA GLY A 623 -35.59 -8.91 4.95
C GLY A 623 -35.46 -10.09 4.00
#